data_AF-A0A7X8R0V0-F1
#
_entry.id   AF-A0A7X8R0V0-F1
#
_cell.length_a   1.000
_cell.length_b   1.000
_cell.length_c   1.000
_cell.angle_alpha   90.00
_cell.angle_beta   90.00
_cell.angle_gamma   90.00
#
_symmetry.space_group_name_H-M   'P 1'
#
loop_
_entity.id
_entity.type
_entity.pdbx_description
1 polymer ?
#
loop_
_entity_poly.entity_id
_entity_poly.type
_entity_poly.pdbx_seq_one_letter_code
_entity_poly.pdbx_strand_id
1 'polypeptide(L)'
;ETANLEKTVNASIRHVDNIKYIAETRGLESLPENLREIAHLRLENPDASLSELGQMLTPTLSKSGVNHRLKKIDSIADSIRLSNI
;
A
#
# COMPACT_ATOMS: atom_id res chain seq x y z
N GLU A 1 -19.94 -4.84 14.72
CA GLU A 1 -19.75 -4.94 13.25
C GLU A 1 -19.12 -3.68 12.61
N THR A 2 -19.49 -2.46 13.01
CA THR A 2 -19.00 -1.18 12.42
C THR A 2 -17.50 -0.92 12.57
N ALA A 3 -16.90 -1.26 13.72
CA ALA A 3 -15.50 -0.94 14.02
C ALA A 3 -14.46 -1.65 13.10
N ASN A 4 -14.84 -2.77 12.45
CA ASN A 4 -13.94 -3.46 11.52
C ASN A 4 -13.94 -2.82 10.13
N LEU A 5 -15.07 -2.23 9.73
CA LEU A 5 -15.18 -1.51 8.47
C LEU A 5 -14.40 -0.19 8.53
N GLU A 6 -14.59 0.59 9.61
CA GLU A 6 -13.86 1.85 9.83
C GLU A 6 -12.34 1.64 9.81
N LYS A 7 -11.83 0.59 10.48
CA LYS A 7 -10.40 0.24 10.46
C LYS A 7 -9.91 -0.09 9.05
N THR A 8 -10.73 -0.74 8.24
CA THR A 8 -10.38 -1.14 6.88
C THR A 8 -10.32 0.07 5.95
N VAL A 9 -11.32 0.95 6.03
CA VAL A 9 -11.37 2.20 5.25
C VAL A 9 -10.19 3.10 5.61
N ASN A 10 -9.95 3.31 6.90
CA ASN A 10 -8.81 4.11 7.37
C ASN A 10 -7.46 3.52 6.94
N ALA A 11 -7.34 2.19 6.88
CA ALA A 11 -6.15 1.55 6.35
C ALA A 11 -5.97 1.82 4.86
N SER A 12 -7.04 1.73 4.05
CA SER A 12 -6.95 1.99 2.61
C SER A 12 -6.50 3.43 2.33
N ILE A 13 -7.13 4.41 2.99
CA ILE A 13 -6.77 5.83 2.86
C ILE A 13 -5.29 6.03 3.23
N ARG A 14 -4.86 5.52 4.38
CA ARG A 14 -3.45 5.61 4.82
C ARG A 14 -2.49 5.02 3.79
N HIS A 15 -2.80 3.86 3.21
CA HIS A 15 -1.94 3.25 2.20
C HIS A 15 -1.81 4.15 0.96
N VAL A 16 -2.93 4.68 0.46
CA VAL A 16 -2.94 5.59 -0.71
C VAL A 16 -2.08 6.82 -0.43
N ASP A 17 -2.25 7.45 0.73
CA ASP A 17 -1.51 8.65 1.11
C ASP A 17 -0.01 8.36 1.25
N ASN A 18 0.36 7.24 1.87
CA ASN A 18 1.76 6.82 1.99
C ASN A 18 2.40 6.52 0.63
N ILE A 19 1.67 5.86 -0.27
CA ILE A 19 2.16 5.58 -1.62
C ILE A 19 2.37 6.88 -2.39
N LYS A 20 1.41 7.82 -2.35
CA LYS A 20 1.55 9.14 -2.98
C LYS A 20 2.74 9.92 -2.43
N TYR A 21 2.90 9.93 -1.11
CA TYR A 21 4.04 10.58 -0.47
C TYR A 21 5.39 10.02 -0.96
N ILE A 22 5.51 8.69 -1.07
CA ILE A 22 6.72 8.05 -1.64
C ILE A 22 6.92 8.48 -3.09
N ALA A 23 5.85 8.45 -3.90
CA ALA A 23 5.89 8.85 -5.31
C ALA A 23 6.40 10.29 -5.50
N GLU A 24 5.89 11.21 -4.68
CA GLU A 24 6.26 12.63 -4.72
C GLU A 24 7.67 12.90 -4.21
N THR A 25 8.15 12.14 -3.23
CA THR A 25 9.43 12.41 -2.56
C THR A 25 10.62 11.69 -3.21
N ARG A 26 10.43 10.44 -3.65
CA ARG A 26 11.51 9.57 -4.14
C ARG A 26 11.18 8.88 -5.47
N GLY A 27 9.93 8.96 -5.93
CA GLY A 27 9.41 8.19 -7.07
C GLY A 27 9.10 6.73 -6.68
N LEU A 28 8.05 6.15 -7.27
CA LEU A 28 7.70 4.75 -7.01
C LEU A 28 8.76 3.76 -7.53
N GLU A 29 9.58 4.18 -8.49
CA GLU A 29 10.73 3.43 -8.97
C GLU A 29 11.78 3.16 -7.89
N SER A 30 11.78 3.91 -6.79
CA SER A 30 12.66 3.65 -5.64
C SER A 30 12.23 2.42 -4.82
N LEU A 31 11.01 1.90 -5.03
CA LEU A 31 10.51 0.72 -4.35
C LEU A 31 11.03 -0.56 -5.04
N PRO A 32 11.30 -1.62 -4.26
CA PRO A 32 11.44 -2.97 -4.82
C PRO A 32 10.25 -3.31 -5.72
N GLU A 33 10.49 -4.01 -6.82
CA GLU A 33 9.50 -4.31 -7.87
C GLU A 33 8.18 -4.83 -7.28
N ASN A 34 8.25 -5.81 -6.39
CA ASN A 34 7.09 -6.41 -5.75
C ASN A 34 6.25 -5.44 -4.87
N LEU A 35 6.87 -4.38 -4.35
CA LEU A 35 6.18 -3.31 -3.62
C LEU A 35 5.65 -2.24 -4.57
N ARG A 36 6.39 -1.94 -5.65
CA ARG A 36 5.95 -1.02 -6.70
C ARG A 36 4.68 -1.52 -7.38
N GLU A 37 4.61 -2.81 -7.72
CA GLU A 37 3.41 -3.42 -8.33
C GLU A 37 2.16 -3.22 -7.45
N ILE A 38 2.24 -3.56 -6.16
CA ILE A 38 1.08 -3.40 -5.26
C ILE A 38 0.78 -1.93 -4.97
N ALA A 39 1.78 -1.06 -5.03
CA ALA A 39 1.59 0.39 -4.91
C ALA A 39 0.76 0.93 -6.07
N HIS A 40 1.08 0.56 -7.32
CA HIS A 40 0.30 0.92 -8.49
C HIS A 40 -1.14 0.39 -8.39
N LEU A 41 -1.31 -0.90 -8.12
CA LEU A 41 -2.64 -1.50 -8.01
C LEU A 41 -3.50 -0.82 -6.94
N ARG A 42 -2.91 -0.45 -5.79
CA ARG A 42 -3.62 0.28 -4.71
C ARG A 42 -4.00 1.70 -5.12
N LEU A 43 -3.18 2.40 -5.92
CA LEU A 43 -3.52 3.73 -6.44
C LEU A 43 -4.62 3.65 -7.50
N GLU A 44 -4.56 2.66 -8.37
CA GLU A 44 -5.55 2.44 -9.44
C GLU A 44 -6.89 1.93 -8.89
N ASN A 45 -6.86 1.17 -7.80
CA ASN A 45 -8.02 0.53 -7.19
C ASN A 45 -8.10 0.84 -5.68
N PRO A 46 -8.34 2.11 -5.29
CA PRO A 46 -8.32 2.53 -3.88
C PRO A 46 -9.39 1.84 -3.03
N ASP A 47 -10.53 1.51 -3.63
CA ASP A 47 -11.67 0.87 -2.96
C ASP A 47 -11.57 -0.67 -2.91
N ALA A 48 -10.60 -1.26 -3.64
CA ALA A 48 -10.44 -2.70 -3.66
C ALA A 48 -9.97 -3.24 -2.30
N SER A 49 -10.55 -4.37 -1.91
CA SER A 49 -10.11 -5.11 -0.75
C SER A 49 -8.70 -5.67 -0.95
N LEU A 50 -8.04 -6.03 0.15
CA LEU A 50 -6.72 -6.68 0.11
C LEU A 50 -6.74 -8.01 -0.66
N SER A 51 -7.88 -8.72 -0.65
CA SER A 51 -8.03 -9.97 -1.39
C SER A 51 -8.13 -9.72 -2.89
N GLU A 52 -8.92 -8.74 -3.33
CA GLU A 52 -9.07 -8.38 -4.74
C GLU A 52 -7.74 -7.91 -5.35
N LEU A 53 -7.01 -7.04 -4.63
CA LEU A 53 -5.66 -6.64 -5.07
C LEU A 53 -4.69 -7.82 -5.17
N GLY A 54 -4.82 -8.80 -4.28
CA GLY A 54 -4.02 -10.02 -4.33
C GLY A 54 -4.31 -10.86 -5.57
N GLN A 55 -5.56 -10.87 -6.03
CA GLN A 55 -5.96 -11.57 -7.26
C GLN A 55 -5.53 -10.83 -8.53
N MET A 56 -5.32 -9.51 -8.47
CA MET A 56 -4.82 -8.70 -9.59
C MET A 56 -3.31 -8.87 -9.83
N LEU A 57 -2.56 -9.39 -8.86
CA LEU A 57 -1.13 -9.64 -8.98
C LEU A 57 -0.83 -10.95 -9.73
N THR A 58 0.34 -11.01 -10.37
CA THR A 58 0.87 -12.23 -10.99
C THR A 58 2.31 -12.48 -10.50
N PRO A 59 2.58 -13.55 -9.73
CA PRO A 59 1.62 -14.52 -9.21
C PRO A 59 0.65 -13.89 -8.19
N THR A 60 -0.56 -14.45 -8.10
CA THR A 60 -1.58 -13.98 -7.16
C THR A 60 -1.10 -14.12 -5.71
N LEU A 61 -1.53 -13.21 -4.84
CA LEU A 61 -1.25 -13.25 -3.41
C LEU A 61 -2.50 -13.46 -2.59
N SER A 62 -2.30 -14.03 -1.39
CA SER A 62 -3.32 -14.01 -0.34
C SER A 62 -3.51 -12.61 0.23
N LYS A 63 -4.65 -12.40 0.90
CA LYS A 63 -4.93 -11.20 1.71
C LYS A 63 -3.78 -10.83 2.65
N SER A 64 -3.20 -11.82 3.33
CA SER A 64 -2.10 -11.60 4.28
C SER A 64 -0.81 -11.17 3.57
N GLY A 65 -0.51 -11.75 2.40
CA GLY A 65 0.63 -11.36 1.58
C GLY A 65 0.55 -9.90 1.13
N VAL A 66 -0.63 -9.48 0.63
CA VAL A 66 -0.88 -8.08 0.24
C VAL A 66 -0.75 -7.14 1.44
N ASN A 67 -1.37 -7.49 2.58
CA ASN A 67 -1.26 -6.71 3.80
C ASN A 67 0.20 -6.50 4.23
N HIS A 68 1.02 -7.54 4.11
CA HIS A 68 2.43 -7.47 4.48
C HIS A 68 3.23 -6.53 3.58
N ARG A 69 2.95 -6.53 2.27
CA ARG A 69 3.58 -5.60 1.32
C ARG A 69 3.16 -4.16 1.59
N LEU A 70 1.87 -3.90 1.83
CA LEU A 70 1.38 -2.55 2.15
C LEU A 70 1.92 -2.03 3.49
N LYS A 71 2.05 -2.89 4.52
CA LYS A 71 2.75 -2.51 5.75
C LYS A 71 4.21 -2.14 5.53
N LYS A 72 4.90 -2.82 4.60
CA LYS A 72 6.28 -2.49 4.26
C LYS A 72 6.36 -1.13 3.57
N ILE A 73 5.41 -0.80 2.71
CA ILE A 73 5.26 0.52 2.10
C ILE A 73 5.03 1.59 3.17
N ASP A 74 4.12 1.37 4.12
CA ASP A 74 3.90 2.27 5.26
C ASP A 74 5.22 2.56 6.00
N SER A 75 5.99 1.51 6.33
CA SER A 75 7.30 1.67 7.00
C SER A 75 8.32 2.45 6.16
N ILE A 76 8.29 2.32 4.83
CA ILE A 76 9.18 3.08 3.94
C ILE A 76 8.78 4.56 3.94
N ALA A 77 7.49 4.87 3.84
CA ALA A 77 6.99 6.25 3.92
C ALA A 77 7.40 6.91 5.25
N ASP A 78 7.24 6.20 6.36
CA ASP A 78 7.64 6.69 7.68
C ASP A 78 9.15 6.92 7.78
N SER A 79 9.97 6.02 7.22
CA SER A 79 11.42 6.19 7.18
C SER A 79 11.83 7.42 6.37
N ILE A 80 11.14 7.69 5.26
CA ILE A 80 11.37 8.89 4.44
C ILE A 80 11.00 10.16 5.22
N ARG A 81 9.87 10.17 5.95
CA ARG A 81 9.48 11.30 6.80
C ARG A 81 10.51 11.58 7.88
N LEU A 82 10.95 10.54 8.59
CA LEU A 82 11.97 10.68 9.64
C LEU A 82 13.32 11.17 9.12
N SER A 83 13.66 10.85 7.86
CA SER A 83 14.90 11.33 7.24
C SER A 83 14.83 12.78 6.76
N ASN A 84 13.63 13.37 6.70
CA ASN A 84 13.38 14.75 6.26
C ASN A 84 13.20 15.72 7.44
N ILE A 85 13.34 15.24 8.68
CA ILE A 85 13.33 16.00 9.93
C ILE A 85 14.77 16.22 10.37
#